data_AF-A0A7S2IDK3-F1
#
_entry.id   AF-A0A7S2IDK3-F1
#
_cell.length_a   1.000
_cell.length_b   1.000
_cell.length_c   1.000
_cell.angle_alpha   90.00
_cell.angle_beta   90.00
_cell.angle_gamma   90.00
#
_symmetry.space_group_name_H-M   'P 1'
#
loop_
_entity.id
_entity.type
_entity.pdbx_description
1 polymer ?
#
loop_
_entity_poly.entity_id
_entity_poly.type
_entity_poly.pdbx_seq_one_letter_code
_entity_poly.pdbx_strand_id
1 'polypeptide(L)'
;AAEQARAEQERRAAAAAAREAEQEAARLDAQRQMREEADRKSLDDLVCPKGHKLQPFTAQRGFPCDLCDAECWDSTVMWGCRNTNDRDCRTCDFDICAQCSKSRSRRALRAKGEAV
;
A
#
# COMPACT_ATOMS: atom_id res chain seq x y z
N ALA A 1 54.12 15.11 -23.58
CA ALA A 1 53.17 16.19 -23.32
C ALA A 1 51.75 15.86 -23.82
N ALA A 2 51.52 15.67 -25.12
CA ALA A 2 50.16 15.40 -25.65
C ALA A 2 49.52 14.08 -25.14
N GLU A 3 50.33 13.03 -24.98
CA GLU A 3 49.88 11.72 -24.47
C GLU A 3 49.47 11.79 -22.99
N GLN A 4 50.22 12.55 -22.18
CA GLN A 4 49.90 12.81 -20.77
C GLN A 4 48.61 13.62 -20.63
N ALA A 5 48.39 14.61 -21.50
CA ALA A 5 47.15 15.39 -21.51
C ALA A 5 45.91 14.55 -21.87
N ARG A 6 46.05 13.58 -22.79
CA ARG A 6 44.99 12.62 -23.13
C ARG A 6 44.68 11.67 -21.98
N ALA A 7 45.70 11.09 -21.36
CA ALA A 7 45.53 10.22 -20.20
C ALA A 7 44.89 10.96 -19.00
N GLU A 8 45.23 12.23 -18.80
CA GLU A 8 44.59 13.05 -17.77
C GLU A 8 43.13 13.38 -18.11
N GLN A 9 42.83 13.68 -19.38
CA GLN A 9 41.45 13.84 -19.85
C GLN A 9 40.62 12.56 -19.66
N GLU A 10 41.16 11.39 -20.00
CA GLU A 10 40.47 10.11 -19.82
C GLU A 10 40.20 9.82 -18.33
N ARG A 11 41.16 10.10 -17.44
CA ARG A 11 40.95 9.95 -15.99
C ARG A 11 39.90 10.91 -15.45
N ARG A 12 39.87 12.15 -15.94
CA ARG A 12 38.83 13.13 -15.57
C ARG A 12 37.46 12.71 -16.11
N ALA A 13 37.38 12.19 -17.32
CA ALA A 13 36.15 11.68 -17.92
C ALA A 13 35.64 10.44 -17.16
N ALA A 14 36.51 9.49 -16.82
CA ALA A 14 36.14 8.33 -16.00
C ALA A 14 35.67 8.72 -14.59
N ALA A 15 36.33 9.71 -13.96
CA ALA A 15 35.91 10.23 -12.65
C ALA A 15 34.62 11.07 -12.71
N ALA A 16 34.28 11.65 -13.86
CA ALA A 16 33.00 12.32 -14.08
C ALA A 16 31.88 11.28 -14.27
N ALA A 17 32.09 10.29 -15.13
CA ALA A 17 31.15 9.20 -15.37
C ALA A 17 30.84 8.39 -14.09
N ALA A 18 31.85 8.15 -13.24
CA ALA A 18 31.64 7.48 -11.96
C ALA A 18 30.75 8.30 -11.01
N ARG A 19 30.91 9.63 -10.99
CA ARG A 19 30.07 10.52 -10.18
C ARG A 19 28.64 10.61 -10.72
N GLU A 20 28.47 10.63 -12.04
CA GLU A 20 27.15 10.59 -12.66
C GLU A 20 26.42 9.28 -12.36
N ALA A 21 27.11 8.14 -12.44
CA ALA A 21 26.55 6.84 -12.09
C ALA A 21 26.13 6.76 -10.61
N GLU A 22 26.91 7.32 -9.69
CA GLU A 22 26.58 7.37 -8.26
C GLU A 22 25.36 8.28 -8.00
N GLN A 23 25.29 9.44 -8.66
CA GLN A 23 24.13 10.33 -8.58
C GLN A 23 22.86 9.70 -9.14
N GLU A 24 22.96 8.98 -10.25
CA GLU A 24 21.82 8.26 -10.83
C GLU A 24 21.34 7.12 -9.90
N ALA A 25 22.27 6.35 -9.33
CA ALA A 25 21.94 5.32 -8.35
C ALA A 25 21.24 5.92 -7.11
N ALA A 26 21.74 7.04 -6.59
CA ALA A 26 21.12 7.74 -5.47
C ALA A 26 19.71 8.26 -5.82
N ARG A 27 19.50 8.77 -7.05
CA ARG A 27 18.19 9.20 -7.52
C ARG A 27 17.19 8.04 -7.62
N LEU A 28 17.63 6.89 -8.13
CA LEU A 28 16.81 5.69 -8.22
C LEU A 28 16.45 5.14 -6.83
N ASP A 29 17.40 5.16 -5.89
CA ASP A 29 17.14 4.77 -4.50
C ASP A 29 16.12 5.69 -3.82
N ALA A 30 16.30 7.01 -3.96
CA ALA A 30 15.35 7.99 -3.45
C ALA A 30 13.95 7.82 -4.06
N GLN A 31 13.85 7.52 -5.37
CA GLN A 31 12.57 7.23 -6.02
C GLN A 31 11.91 5.97 -5.45
N ARG A 32 12.69 4.91 -5.19
CA ARG A 32 12.19 3.68 -4.57
C ARG A 32 11.67 3.96 -3.16
N GLN A 33 12.44 4.67 -2.34
CA GLN A 33 12.04 5.04 -0.98
C GLN A 33 10.77 5.91 -0.96
N MET A 34 10.67 6.92 -1.84
CA MET A 34 9.46 7.73 -1.96
C MET A 34 8.24 6.90 -2.35
N ARG A 35 8.40 5.94 -3.26
CA ARG A 35 7.31 5.03 -3.65
C ARG A 35 6.90 4.11 -2.51
N GLU A 36 7.85 3.52 -1.80
CA GLU A 36 7.59 2.69 -0.62
C GLU A 36 6.91 3.48 0.51
N GLU A 37 7.32 4.74 0.72
CA GLU A 37 6.68 5.62 1.69
C GLU A 37 5.28 6.03 1.26
N ALA A 38 5.06 6.34 -0.02
CA ALA A 38 3.73 6.62 -0.56
C ALA A 38 2.82 5.40 -0.44
N ASP A 39 3.33 4.21 -0.75
CA ASP A 39 2.61 2.96 -0.56
C ASP A 39 2.27 2.76 0.93
N ARG A 40 3.22 3.02 1.85
CA ARG A 40 3.02 2.96 3.31
C ARG A 40 1.98 3.96 3.82
N LYS A 41 2.04 5.22 3.37
CA LYS A 41 1.08 6.28 3.74
C LYS A 41 -0.30 6.08 3.10
N SER A 42 -0.37 5.38 1.97
CA SER A 42 -1.63 5.00 1.32
C SER A 42 -2.30 3.76 1.97
N LEU A 43 -1.67 3.10 2.95
CA LEU A 43 -2.25 1.94 3.64
C LEU A 43 -3.39 2.31 4.60
N ASP A 44 -3.62 3.59 4.87
CA ASP A 44 -4.70 4.06 5.75
C ASP A 44 -6.10 3.96 5.11
N ASP A 45 -6.18 3.69 3.79
CA ASP A 45 -7.44 3.38 3.11
C ASP A 45 -7.63 1.85 3.00
N LEU A 46 -8.12 1.26 4.08
CA LEU A 46 -8.74 -0.06 4.04
C LEU A 46 -9.90 -0.01 3.05
N VAL A 47 -9.88 -0.88 2.04
CA VAL A 47 -10.96 -0.96 1.03
C VAL A 47 -11.52 -2.37 0.96
N CYS A 48 -12.81 -2.48 0.69
CA CYS A 48 -13.43 -3.76 0.35
C CYS A 48 -12.94 -4.24 -1.03
N PRO A 49 -13.22 -5.49 -1.41
CA PRO A 49 -12.79 -6.01 -2.71
C PRO A 49 -13.37 -5.25 -3.91
N LYS A 50 -14.56 -4.64 -3.74
CA LYS A 50 -15.18 -3.74 -4.73
C LYS A 50 -14.51 -2.35 -4.80
N GLY A 51 -13.53 -2.07 -3.94
CA GLY A 51 -12.77 -0.83 -3.92
C GLY A 51 -13.35 0.29 -3.07
N HIS A 52 -14.47 0.07 -2.36
CA HIS A 52 -15.05 1.06 -1.45
C HIS A 52 -14.26 1.16 -0.15
N LYS A 53 -14.22 2.36 0.46
CA LYS A 53 -13.55 2.58 1.74
C LYS A 53 -14.26 1.84 2.89
N LEU A 54 -13.48 1.20 3.75
CA LEU A 54 -13.94 0.64 5.01
C LEU A 54 -13.84 1.70 6.11
N GLN A 55 -14.86 1.77 6.95
CA GLN A 55 -14.92 2.66 8.10
C GLN A 55 -14.89 1.83 9.39
N PRO A 56 -14.15 2.30 10.42
CA PRO A 56 -14.17 1.64 11.71
C PRO A 56 -15.55 1.78 12.35
N PHE A 57 -16.05 0.71 12.96
CA PHE A 57 -17.28 0.70 13.76
C PHE A 57 -17.13 -0.27 14.94
N THR A 58 -17.88 -0.03 16.00
CA THR A 58 -17.93 -0.93 17.15
C THR A 58 -18.94 -2.03 16.86
N ALA A 59 -18.48 -3.27 16.76
CA ALA A 59 -19.34 -4.41 16.52
C ALA A 59 -19.93 -4.96 17.84
N GLN A 60 -21.15 -5.48 17.73
CA GLN A 60 -21.78 -6.27 18.78
C GLN A 60 -21.33 -7.73 18.66
N ARG A 61 -21.44 -8.51 19.73
CA ARG A 61 -21.11 -9.93 19.75
C ARG A 61 -21.83 -10.69 18.64
N GLY A 62 -21.09 -11.57 17.96
CA GLY A 62 -21.61 -12.39 16.86
C GLY A 62 -21.55 -11.72 15.49
N PHE A 63 -20.87 -10.57 15.36
CA PHE A 63 -20.62 -9.99 14.04
C PHE A 63 -19.52 -10.80 13.32
N PRO A 64 -19.78 -11.36 12.13
CA PRO A 64 -18.81 -12.19 11.42
C PRO A 64 -17.79 -11.33 10.65
N CYS A 65 -16.57 -11.86 10.52
CA CYS A 65 -15.54 -11.31 9.65
C CYS A 65 -15.55 -12.03 8.29
N ASP A 66 -15.76 -11.33 7.18
CA ASP A 66 -15.84 -11.94 5.84
C ASP A 66 -14.51 -12.55 5.33
N LEU A 67 -13.41 -12.34 6.05
CA LEU A 67 -12.09 -12.82 5.64
C LEU A 67 -11.63 -14.09 6.34
N CYS A 68 -11.99 -14.23 7.61
CA CYS A 68 -11.53 -15.32 8.46
C CYS A 68 -12.68 -16.04 9.18
N ASP A 69 -13.93 -15.65 8.90
CA ASP A 69 -15.17 -16.21 9.46
C ASP A 69 -15.25 -16.22 10.99
N ALA A 70 -14.32 -15.50 11.65
CA ALA A 70 -14.29 -15.39 13.10
C ALA A 70 -15.38 -14.43 13.56
N GLU A 71 -16.16 -14.86 14.54
CA GLU A 71 -17.11 -13.99 15.24
C GLU A 71 -16.37 -13.03 16.16
N CYS A 72 -16.73 -11.75 16.09
CA CYS A 72 -16.18 -10.77 17.00
C CYS A 72 -16.87 -10.81 18.36
N TRP A 73 -16.14 -10.33 19.36
CA TRP A 73 -16.60 -10.22 20.74
C TRP A 73 -17.22 -8.82 20.93
N ASP A 74 -18.07 -8.67 21.95
CA ASP A 74 -18.69 -7.38 22.27
C ASP A 74 -17.64 -6.27 22.38
N SER A 75 -17.96 -5.10 21.83
CA SER A 75 -17.11 -3.89 21.85
C SER A 75 -15.81 -4.00 21.04
N THR A 76 -15.70 -4.97 20.13
CA THR A 76 -14.55 -5.06 19.21
C THR A 76 -14.69 -4.04 18.09
N VAL A 77 -13.61 -3.31 17.79
CA VAL A 77 -13.55 -2.46 16.59
C VAL A 77 -13.40 -3.34 15.35
N MET A 78 -14.32 -3.19 14.41
CA MET A 78 -14.30 -3.80 13.08
C MET A 78 -14.29 -2.73 12.00
N TRP A 79 -13.92 -3.12 10.77
CA TRP A 79 -13.87 -2.22 9.62
C TRP A 79 -14.86 -2.68 8.58
N GLY A 80 -15.84 -1.82 8.32
CA GLY A 80 -16.98 -2.16 7.48
C GLY A 80 -17.13 -1.27 6.29
N CYS A 81 -17.54 -1.85 5.17
CA CYS A 81 -17.92 -1.10 4.01
C CYS A 81 -19.30 -0.50 4.25
N ARG A 82 -19.39 0.82 4.26
CA ARG A 82 -20.66 1.55 4.47
C ARG A 82 -21.11 2.22 3.17
N ASN A 83 -20.79 1.62 2.02
CA ASN A 83 -21.20 2.16 0.73
C ASN A 83 -22.72 2.09 0.58
N THR A 84 -23.36 3.22 0.28
CA THR A 84 -24.80 3.34 0.05
C THR A 84 -25.08 3.80 -1.38
N ASN A 85 -26.31 3.59 -1.87
CA ASN A 85 -26.78 4.15 -3.14
C ASN A 85 -27.40 5.54 -2.95
N ASP A 86 -27.97 6.10 -4.01
CA ASP A 86 -28.73 7.36 -4.04
C ASP A 86 -29.95 7.39 -3.11
N ARG A 87 -30.40 6.22 -2.64
CA ARG A 87 -31.51 6.06 -1.69
C ARG A 87 -31.05 5.70 -0.28
N ASP A 88 -29.77 5.92 0.02
CA ASP A 88 -29.13 5.59 1.31
C ASP A 88 -29.22 4.10 1.71
N CYS A 89 -29.44 3.22 0.75
CA CYS A 89 -29.49 1.77 0.99
C CYS A 89 -28.06 1.20 0.94
N ARG A 90 -27.66 0.38 1.93
CA ARG A 90 -26.35 -0.28 1.96
C ARG A 90 -26.21 -1.22 0.76
N THR A 91 -25.19 -0.99 -0.08
CA THR A 91 -24.89 -1.77 -1.31
C THR A 91 -23.70 -2.70 -1.16
N CYS A 92 -22.99 -2.59 -0.04
CA CYS A 92 -21.86 -3.43 0.29
C CYS A 92 -21.83 -3.67 1.79
N ASP A 93 -21.76 -4.94 2.15
CA ASP A 93 -21.83 -5.51 3.49
C ASP A 93 -20.51 -6.13 3.93
N PHE A 94 -19.40 -5.75 3.27
CA PHE A 94 -18.10 -6.31 3.55
C PHE A 94 -17.52 -5.77 4.87
N ASP A 95 -17.31 -6.63 5.85
CA ASP A 95 -16.92 -6.32 7.21
C ASP A 95 -15.73 -7.21 7.65
N ILE A 96 -14.68 -6.60 8.22
CA ILE A 96 -13.44 -7.30 8.61
C ILE A 96 -13.02 -6.97 10.03
N CYS A 97 -12.40 -7.95 10.71
CA CYS A 97 -11.92 -7.78 12.07
C CYS A 97 -10.58 -7.01 12.14
N ALA A 98 -10.23 -6.55 13.34
CA ALA A 98 -8.97 -5.85 13.63
C ALA A 98 -7.70 -6.61 13.28
N GLN A 99 -7.74 -7.94 13.36
CA GLN A 99 -6.60 -8.76 12.97
C GLN A 99 -6.46 -8.81 11.45
N CYS A 100 -7.57 -8.94 10.73
CA CYS A 100 -7.58 -8.95 9.27
C CYS A 100 -7.22 -7.59 8.67
N SER A 101 -7.63 -6.48 9.30
CA SER A 101 -7.25 -5.14 8.86
C SER A 101 -5.74 -4.87 9.00
N LYS A 102 -5.11 -5.39 10.04
CA LYS A 102 -3.65 -5.25 10.27
C LYS A 102 -2.79 -6.18 9.41
N SER A 103 -3.28 -7.38 9.14
CA SER A 103 -2.50 -8.44 8.47
C SER A 103 -2.62 -8.43 6.94
N ARG A 104 -3.59 -7.72 6.37
CA ARG A 104 -3.88 -7.73 4.93
C ARG A 104 -3.60 -6.37 4.32
N SER A 105 -2.72 -6.34 3.31
CA SER A 105 -2.55 -5.16 2.47
C SER A 105 -3.74 -4.95 1.54
N ARG A 106 -3.93 -3.72 1.04
CA ARG A 106 -4.98 -3.37 0.07
C ARG A 106 -5.03 -4.32 -1.13
N ARG A 107 -3.86 -4.76 -1.61
CA ARG A 107 -3.72 -5.71 -2.73
C ARG A 107 -4.29 -7.09 -2.36
N ALA A 108 -4.03 -7.55 -1.14
CA ALA A 108 -4.54 -8.84 -0.66
C ALA A 108 -6.06 -8.83 -0.43
N LEU A 109 -6.62 -7.69 -0.01
CA LEU A 109 -8.07 -7.52 0.17
C LEU A 109 -8.82 -7.51 -1.17
N ARG A 110 -8.27 -6.84 -2.18
CA ARG A 110 -8.85 -6.80 -3.55
C ARG A 110 -8.85 -8.17 -4.23
N ALA A 111 -7.74 -8.89 -4.17
CA ALA A 111 -7.59 -10.19 -4.84
C ALA A 111 -8.56 -11.27 -4.34
N LYS A 112 -9.12 -11.14 -3.13
CA LYS A 112 -10.06 -12.12 -2.57
C LYS A 112 -11.51 -11.94 -3.04
N GLY A 113 -11.86 -10.80 -3.67
CA GLY A 113 -13.23 -10.56 -4.17
C GLY A 113 -13.47 -10.95 -5.63
N GLU A 114 -12.46 -11.48 -6.32
CA GLU A 114 -12.57 -11.98 -7.70
C GLU A 114 -12.90 -13.48 -7.77
N ALA A 115 -13.07 -14.13 -6.62
CA ALA A 115 -13.45 -15.54 -6.52
C ALA A 115 -14.95 -15.69 -6.19
N VAL A 116 -15.83 -15.21 -7.07
CA VAL A 116 -17.26 -15.59 -7.11
C VAL A 116 -17.71 -15.64 -8.57
#